data_AF-A0AA90R7F9-F1
#
_entry.id   AF-A0AA90R7F9-F1
#
_cell.length_a   1.000
_cell.length_b   1.000
_cell.length_c   1.000
_cell.angle_alpha   90.00
_cell.angle_beta   90.00
_cell.angle_gamma   90.00
#
_symmetry.space_group_name_H-M   'P 1'
#
loop_
_entity.id
_entity.type
_entity.pdbx_description
1 polymer ?
#
loop_
_entity_poly.entity_id
_entity_poly.type
_entity_poly.pdbx_seq_one_letter_code
_entity_poly.pdbx_strand_id
1 'polypeptide(L)'
;MTRLELYHDKPKQYSRKGPLFFILACIILTVGFFVFRYFYFSTIRIEAPSEDLGRKVVIHLPNGQKVYTYENLIIEKDGKKYYKGERNTIDLTGGKVDYKNWK
;
A
#
# COMPACT_ATOMS: atom_id res chain seq x y z
N MET A 1 -74.67 -1.61 -19.56
CA MET A 1 -73.38 -0.92 -19.75
C MET A 1 -73.69 0.49 -20.23
N THR A 2 -73.47 1.50 -19.40
CA THR A 2 -73.81 2.89 -19.74
C THR A 2 -72.65 3.54 -20.47
N ARG A 3 -72.95 4.53 -21.34
CA ARG A 3 -71.98 5.20 -22.22
C ARG A 3 -70.82 5.89 -21.47
N LEU A 4 -70.97 6.08 -20.15
CA LEU A 4 -69.95 6.64 -19.25
C LEU A 4 -68.86 5.61 -18.86
N GLU A 5 -69.18 4.31 -18.85
CA GLU A 5 -68.22 3.25 -18.50
C GLU A 5 -67.16 3.05 -19.59
N LEU A 6 -67.51 3.31 -20.86
CA LEU A 6 -66.60 3.22 -22.01
C LEU A 6 -65.51 4.32 -22.04
N TYR A 7 -65.63 5.38 -21.23
CA TYR A 7 -64.70 6.52 -21.27
C TYR A 7 -63.63 6.46 -20.15
N HIS A 8 -63.73 5.51 -19.22
CA HIS A 8 -62.85 5.44 -18.04
C HIS A 8 -61.54 4.68 -18.27
N ASP A 9 -61.43 3.87 -19.33
CA ASP A 9 -60.21 3.13 -19.66
C ASP A 9 -59.41 3.78 -20.80
N LYS A 10 -58.93 5.01 -20.60
CA LYS A 10 -57.81 5.50 -21.41
C LYS A 10 -56.51 5.05 -20.75
N PRO A 11 -55.72 4.13 -21.36
CA PRO A 11 -54.45 3.73 -20.78
C PRO A 11 -53.54 4.96 -20.72
N LYS A 12 -53.15 5.34 -19.50
CA LYS A 12 -52.23 6.45 -19.25
C LYS A 12 -50.94 6.14 -20.00
N GLN A 13 -50.67 6.88 -21.07
CA GLN A 13 -49.57 6.60 -21.99
C GLN A 13 -48.24 6.71 -21.21
N TYR A 14 -47.68 5.57 -20.82
CA TYR A 14 -46.48 5.52 -19.99
C TYR A 14 -45.29 6.03 -20.79
N SER A 15 -44.86 7.24 -20.47
CA SER A 15 -43.71 7.87 -21.13
C SER A 15 -42.43 7.12 -20.74
N ARG A 16 -41.91 6.32 -21.68
CA ARG A 16 -40.65 5.57 -21.55
C ARG A 16 -39.42 6.46 -21.27
N LYS A 17 -39.55 7.78 -21.35
CA LYS A 17 -38.45 8.74 -21.13
C LYS A 17 -38.01 8.80 -19.67
N GLY A 18 -38.95 8.72 -18.71
CA GLY A 18 -38.65 8.77 -17.27
C GLY A 18 -37.66 7.69 -16.78
N PRO A 19 -37.93 6.39 -17.02
CA PRO A 19 -37.02 5.34 -16.56
C PRO A 19 -35.66 5.38 -17.27
N LEU A 20 -35.58 5.85 -18.52
CA LEU A 20 -34.32 6.02 -19.22
C LEU A 20 -33.40 7.06 -18.57
N PHE A 21 -33.95 8.22 -18.18
CA PHE A 21 -33.18 9.22 -17.44
C PHE A 21 -32.74 8.72 -16.06
N PHE A 22 -33.59 7.94 -15.39
CA PHE A 22 -33.25 7.35 -14.11
C PHE A 22 -32.08 6.36 -14.22
N ILE A 23 -32.12 5.47 -15.23
CA ILE A 23 -31.02 4.53 -15.49
C ILE A 23 -29.73 5.28 -15.83
N LEU A 24 -29.81 6.34 -16.64
CA LEU A 24 -28.64 7.15 -16.98
C LEU A 24 -28.02 7.83 -15.75
N ALA A 25 -28.85 8.36 -14.85
CA ALA A 25 -28.40 8.95 -13.60
C ALA A 25 -27.70 7.91 -12.69
N CYS A 26 -28.24 6.69 -12.61
CA CYS A 26 -27.62 5.60 -11.86
C CYS A 26 -26.25 5.20 -12.44
N ILE A 27 -26.10 5.17 -13.77
CA ILE A 27 -24.82 4.87 -14.42
C ILE A 27 -23.79 5.97 -14.11
N ILE A 28 -24.18 7.24 -14.20
CA ILE A 28 -23.27 8.36 -13.89
C ILE A 28 -22.81 8.32 -12.44
N LEU A 29 -23.72 8.06 -11.49
CA LEU A 29 -23.38 7.95 -10.07
C LEU A 29 -22.43 6.79 -9.77
N THR A 30 -22.69 5.62 -10.36
CA THR A 30 -21.85 4.44 -10.13
C THR A 30 -20.45 4.63 -10.73
N VAL A 31 -20.34 5.09 -11.97
CA VAL A 31 -19.04 5.38 -12.60
C VAL A 31 -18.28 6.44 -11.82
N GLY A 32 -18.94 7.53 -11.43
CA GLY A 32 -18.32 8.60 -10.63
C GLY A 32 -17.77 8.10 -9.30
N PHE A 33 -18.53 7.27 -8.59
CA PHE A 33 -18.10 6.67 -7.33
C PHE A 33 -16.89 5.75 -7.49
N PHE A 34 -16.87 4.90 -8.50
CA PHE A 34 -15.76 3.99 -8.76
C PHE A 34 -14.48 4.73 -9.16
N VAL A 35 -14.58 5.75 -10.01
CA VAL A 35 -13.44 6.58 -10.41
C VAL A 35 -12.88 7.33 -9.20
N PHE A 36 -13.74 7.98 -8.41
CA PHE A 36 -13.31 8.69 -7.20
C PHE A 36 -12.63 7.77 -6.20
N ARG A 37 -13.20 6.57 -5.97
CA ARG A 37 -12.60 5.55 -5.12
C ARG A 37 -11.23 5.13 -5.64
N TYR A 38 -11.10 4.85 -6.93
CA TYR A 38 -9.83 4.44 -7.54
C TYR A 38 -8.73 5.49 -7.30
N PHE A 39 -9.01 6.77 -7.58
CA PHE A 39 -8.06 7.84 -7.36
C PHE A 39 -7.74 8.07 -5.88
N TYR A 40 -8.72 7.96 -4.99
CA TYR A 40 -8.50 8.09 -3.56
C TYR A 40 -7.58 6.99 -3.03
N PHE A 41 -7.83 5.73 -3.39
CA PHE A 41 -7.01 4.60 -2.96
C PHE A 41 -5.63 4.57 -3.64
N SER A 42 -5.50 4.99 -4.90
CA SER A 42 -4.20 5.04 -5.58
C SER A 42 -3.26 6.09 -4.99
N THR A 43 -3.81 7.12 -4.35
CA THR A 43 -3.04 8.23 -3.76
C THR A 43 -2.52 7.89 -2.36
N ILE A 44 -3.14 6.92 -1.67
CA ILE A 44 -2.65 6.44 -0.37
C ILE A 44 -1.52 5.44 -0.62
N ARG A 45 -0.36 5.97 -1.02
CA ARG A 45 0.89 5.24 -0.97
C ARG A 45 1.32 5.22 0.49
N ILE A 46 1.05 4.12 1.19
CA ILE A 46 1.66 3.84 2.49
C ILE A 46 3.14 3.60 2.18
N GLU A 47 3.90 4.69 2.05
CA GLU A 47 5.35 4.62 2.10
C GLU A 47 5.68 4.21 3.52
N ALA A 48 5.90 2.89 3.72
CA ALA A 48 6.54 2.42 4.93
C ALA A 48 7.79 3.28 5.12
N PRO A 49 8.04 3.84 6.32
CA PRO A 49 9.20 4.67 6.54
C PRO A 49 10.42 3.89 6.03
N SER A 50 11.11 4.41 5.02
CA SER A 50 12.30 3.73 4.52
C SER A 50 13.30 3.79 5.67
N GLU A 51 13.51 2.68 6.36
CA GLU A 51 14.52 2.62 7.40
C GLU A 51 15.87 2.94 6.76
N ASP A 52 16.47 4.06 7.18
CA ASP A 52 17.83 4.38 6.79
C ASP A 52 18.76 3.42 7.53
N LEU A 53 19.13 2.34 6.87
CA LEU A 53 20.05 1.34 7.40
C LEU A 53 21.50 1.86 7.45
N GLY A 54 21.79 3.02 6.85
CA GLY A 54 23.13 3.58 6.74
C GLY A 54 23.97 2.89 5.67
N ARG A 55 25.30 3.04 5.76
CA ARG A 55 26.22 2.49 4.75
C ARG A 55 26.39 0.99 4.91
N LYS A 56 26.57 0.32 3.77
CA LYS A 56 26.93 -1.10 3.70
C LYS A 56 28.37 -1.30 4.20
N VAL A 57 28.55 -2.28 5.07
CA VAL A 57 29.84 -2.60 5.70
C VAL A 57 30.09 -4.12 5.69
N VAL A 58 31.36 -4.49 5.63
CA VAL A 58 31.81 -5.87 5.82
C VAL A 58 32.57 -5.95 7.13
N ILE A 59 32.20 -6.90 7.98
CA ILE A 59 32.88 -7.14 9.25
C ILE A 59 33.67 -8.43 9.13
N HIS A 60 34.97 -8.30 9.33
CA HIS A 60 35.91 -9.40 9.35
C HIS A 60 36.07 -9.87 10.79
N LEU A 61 35.47 -11.02 11.12
CA LEU A 61 35.56 -11.61 12.44
C LEU A 61 36.93 -12.28 12.67
N PRO A 62 37.40 -12.36 13.92
CA PRO A 62 38.68 -12.98 14.26
C PRO A 62 38.75 -14.47 13.92
N ASN A 63 37.61 -15.15 13.78
CA ASN A 63 37.51 -16.53 13.31
C ASN A 63 37.66 -16.67 11.77
N GLY A 64 37.91 -15.58 11.04
CA GLY A 64 38.02 -15.54 9.58
C GLY A 64 36.68 -15.42 8.83
N GLN A 65 35.55 -15.46 9.54
CA GLN A 65 34.23 -15.29 8.94
C GLN A 65 33.98 -13.83 8.54
N LYS A 66 33.21 -13.62 7.47
CA LYS A 66 32.83 -12.29 6.99
C LYS A 66 31.33 -12.10 7.16
N VAL A 67 30.94 -11.00 7.77
CA VAL A 67 29.53 -10.61 7.95
C VAL A 67 29.25 -9.37 7.11
N TYR A 68 28.25 -9.46 6.24
CA TYR A 68 27.81 -8.37 5.38
C TYR A 68 26.58 -7.73 6.01
N THR A 69 26.67 -6.47 6.39
CA THR A 69 25.61 -5.76 7.12
C THR A 69 25.61 -4.27 6.79
N TYR A 70 24.79 -3.51 7.49
CA TYR A 70 24.73 -2.06 7.45
C TYR A 70 25.17 -1.45 8.79
N GLU A 71 25.66 -0.21 8.73
CA GLU A 71 26.17 0.56 9.85
C GLU A 71 25.17 0.66 11.01
N ASN A 72 23.90 0.95 10.73
CA ASN A 72 22.89 1.17 11.77
C ASN A 72 22.37 -0.13 12.42
N LEU A 73 22.73 -1.29 11.87
CA LEU A 73 22.41 -2.59 12.47
C LEU A 73 23.49 -3.07 13.46
N ILE A 74 24.58 -2.30 13.63
CA ILE A 74 25.64 -2.60 14.58
C ILE A 74 25.41 -1.77 15.83
N ILE A 75 25.19 -2.45 16.96
CA ILE A 75 25.01 -1.82 18.26
C ILE A 75 26.20 -2.11 19.16
N GLU A 76 26.62 -1.10 19.93
CA GLU A 76 27.63 -1.27 20.96
C GLU A 76 26.93 -1.34 22.32
N LYS A 77 27.13 -2.44 23.05
CA LYS A 77 26.57 -2.66 24.38
C LYS A 77 27.63 -3.28 25.27
N ASP A 78 27.88 -2.69 26.43
CA ASP A 78 28.85 -3.17 27.42
C ASP A 78 30.28 -3.32 26.85
N GLY A 79 30.70 -2.40 25.97
CA GLY A 79 32.00 -2.42 25.29
C GLY A 79 32.15 -3.53 24.22
N LYS A 80 31.06 -4.24 23.93
CA LYS A 80 30.99 -5.30 22.92
C LYS A 80 30.13 -4.86 21.75
N LYS A 81 30.52 -5.27 20.54
CA LYS A 81 29.79 -4.92 19.31
C LYS A 81 28.92 -6.09 18.90
N TYR A 82 27.66 -5.84 18.62
CA TYR A 82 26.69 -6.84 18.18
C TYR A 82 26.00 -6.38 16.91
N TYR A 83 25.72 -7.30 16.02
CA TYR A 83 24.75 -7.11 14.97
C TYR A 83 23.37 -7.40 15.55
N LYS A 84 22.41 -6.51 15.32
CA LYS A 84 21.01 -6.71 15.69
C LYS A 84 20.12 -6.53 14.47
N GLY A 85 19.79 -7.64 13.83
CA GLY A 85 18.71 -7.69 12.84
C GLY A 85 17.35 -7.88 13.51
N GLU A 86 16.27 -7.87 12.73
CA GLU A 86 14.90 -8.06 13.26
C GLU A 86 14.72 -9.34 14.08
N ARG A 87 15.41 -10.43 13.68
CA ARG A 87 15.23 -11.77 14.27
C ARG A 87 16.47 -12.33 14.95
N ASN A 88 17.64 -11.79 14.62
CA ASN A 88 18.92 -12.39 14.99
C ASN A 88 19.87 -11.36 15.60
N THR A 89 20.57 -11.78 16.65
CA THR A 89 21.70 -11.05 17.22
C THR A 89 22.97 -11.85 16.98
N ILE A 90 24.01 -11.22 16.44
CA ILE A 90 25.32 -11.88 16.22
C ILE A 90 26.38 -11.09 16.98
N ASP A 91 27.25 -11.78 17.71
CA ASP A 91 28.40 -11.15 18.36
C ASP A 91 29.46 -10.80 17.30
N LEU A 92 29.82 -9.52 17.24
CA LEU A 92 30.81 -8.96 16.32
C LEU A 92 32.06 -8.46 17.05
N THR A 93 32.19 -8.77 18.35
CA THR A 93 33.28 -8.28 19.19
C THR A 93 34.63 -8.71 18.64
N GLY A 94 35.57 -7.76 18.55
CA GLY A 94 36.90 -8.00 17.98
C GLY A 94 36.94 -8.08 16.45
N GLY A 95 35.82 -7.91 15.76
CA GLY A 95 35.78 -7.84 14.30
C GLY A 95 36.24 -6.48 13.76
N LYS A 96 36.96 -6.48 12.64
CA LYS A 96 37.35 -5.26 11.91
C LYS A 96 36.25 -4.88 10.92
N VAL A 97 35.81 -3.62 10.96
CA VAL A 97 34.78 -3.08 10.06
C VAL A 97 35.44 -2.43 8.86
N ASP A 98 35.19 -2.95 7.67
CA ASP A 98 35.64 -2.37 6.40
C ASP A 98 34.43 -1.81 5.63
N TYR A 99 34.48 -0.52 5.34
CA TYR A 99 33.49 0.17 4.51
C TYR A 99 33.79 -0.11 3.04
N LYS A 100 32.87 -0.80 2.35
CA LYS A 100 32.98 -1.01 0.91
C LYS A 100 31.88 -0.27 0.19
N ASN A 101 32.29 0.49 -0.83
CA ASN A 101 31.38 0.95 -1.87
C ASN A 101 31.18 -0.21 -2.86
N TRP A 102 30.10 -0.98 -2.70
CA TRP A 102 29.70 -1.94 -3.72
C TRP A 102 29.00 -1.14 -4.83
N LYS A 103 29.67 -1.03 -5.99
CA LYS A 103 29.07 -0.51 -7.22
C LYS A 103 28.18 -1.58 -7.85
#